data_AF-A0A4W3HWH8-F1
#
_entry.id   AF-A0A4W3HWH8-F1
#
_cell.length_a   1.000
_cell.length_b   1.000
_cell.length_c   1.000
_cell.angle_alpha   90.00
_cell.angle_beta   90.00
_cell.angle_gamma   90.00
#
_symmetry.space_group_name_H-M   'P 1'
#
loop_
_entity.id
_entity.type
_entity.pdbx_description
1 polymer ?
#
loop_
_entity_poly.entity_id
_entity_poly.type
_entity_poly.pdbx_seq_one_letter_code
_entity_poly.pdbx_strand_id
1 'polypeptide(L)'
;MSLKYAIIFKVYSCIYYQHINDTSIDSTEGFCFFCSVEIGESVRGEDVYIIQSGCGEINDNLMELLIMINACKFASASRVTAVIPCFPYARQDKKDKGFFDIPVDNLYAEPAVLQWVKENIIDWKDCIIVSPDAGGAKRVTSIADRLNVEFALIHKERKKANEVDRMVLVGDVKDRVAILVDDMADTCGTICHAADKLISAGSTRVYAILTHGIFSGPAISRINSAGFEAVVVTNTIPQEEKMKYCQKIKVIDISMILAEAIRRTHNGESVSYLFSHVPL
;
A
#
# COMPACT_ATOMS: atom_id res chain seq x y z
N MET A 1 -18.90 -0.21 -30.18
CA MET A 1 -18.53 -1.54 -29.62
C MET A 1 -18.53 -1.35 -28.11
N SER A 2 -19.60 -1.74 -27.40
CA SER A 2 -19.68 -1.50 -25.95
C SER A 2 -18.74 -2.48 -25.26
N LEU A 3 -17.68 -2.00 -24.61
CA LEU A 3 -16.83 -2.84 -23.78
C LEU A 3 -17.68 -3.39 -22.63
N LYS A 4 -17.95 -4.70 -22.66
CA LYS A 4 -18.44 -5.44 -21.49
C LYS A 4 -17.23 -6.15 -20.92
N TYR A 5 -16.70 -5.65 -19.80
CA TYR A 5 -15.87 -6.44 -18.91
C TYR A 5 -16.49 -6.28 -17.52
N ALA A 6 -16.58 -7.39 -16.79
CA ALA A 6 -17.16 -7.40 -15.46
C ALA A 6 -16.08 -6.95 -14.47
N ILE A 7 -16.15 -5.70 -14.04
CA ILE A 7 -15.40 -5.24 -12.87
C ILE A 7 -16.24 -5.55 -11.64
N ILE A 8 -15.81 -6.53 -10.87
CA ILE A 8 -16.49 -6.88 -9.64
C ILE A 8 -15.87 -6.05 -8.52
N PHE A 9 -16.50 -4.91 -8.22
CA PHE A 9 -16.07 -3.96 -7.17
C PHE A 9 -16.35 -4.47 -5.75
N LYS A 10 -17.43 -5.22 -5.59
CA LYS A 10 -17.85 -5.84 -4.33
C LYS A 10 -19.00 -6.78 -4.64
N VAL A 11 -18.79 -8.09 -4.45
CA VAL A 11 -19.93 -8.99 -4.28
C VAL A 11 -20.49 -8.74 -2.89
N TYR A 12 -21.82 -8.89 -2.72
CA TYR A 12 -22.43 -8.86 -1.40
C TYR A 12 -21.79 -9.93 -0.51
N SER A 13 -20.79 -9.52 0.27
CA SER A 13 -20.23 -10.32 1.36
C SER A 13 -21.20 -10.23 2.53
N CYS A 14 -22.02 -11.26 2.67
CA CYS A 14 -22.74 -11.49 3.92
C CYS A 14 -21.84 -12.36 4.80
N ILE A 15 -21.19 -11.75 5.79
CA ILE A 15 -20.69 -12.48 6.95
C ILE A 15 -21.92 -12.97 7.69
N TYR A 16 -22.26 -14.24 7.56
CA TYR A 16 -23.38 -14.83 8.29
C TYR A 16 -22.97 -15.10 9.74
N TYR A 17 -23.70 -14.51 10.68
CA TYR A 17 -23.76 -14.99 12.06
C TYR A 17 -24.77 -16.15 12.10
N GLN A 18 -24.28 -17.39 12.25
CA GLN A 18 -25.14 -18.52 12.55
C GLN A 18 -24.82 -19.04 13.94
N HIS A 19 -25.78 -18.95 14.86
CA HIS A 19 -25.78 -19.74 16.09
C HIS A 19 -25.96 -21.21 15.68
N ILE A 20 -24.90 -22.00 15.76
CA ILE A 20 -25.00 -23.45 15.63
C ILE A 20 -25.44 -23.98 17.00
N ASN A 21 -26.74 -24.21 17.16
CA ASN A 21 -27.24 -25.06 18.25
C ASN A 21 -27.14 -26.51 17.78
N ASP A 22 -25.94 -27.08 17.82
CA ASP A 22 -25.81 -28.52 17.64
C ASP A 22 -26.25 -29.23 18.93
N THR A 23 -27.47 -29.76 18.90
CA THR A 23 -27.84 -30.85 19.79
C THR A 23 -26.92 -32.04 19.50
N SER A 24 -26.10 -32.39 20.48
CA SER A 24 -25.12 -33.49 20.53
C SER A 24 -23.70 -33.16 20.03
N ILE A 25 -22.98 -32.34 20.79
CA ILE A 25 -21.62 -32.61 21.29
C ILE A 25 -21.29 -31.51 22.32
N ASP A 26 -20.47 -31.88 23.28
CA ASP A 26 -20.12 -31.16 24.50
C ASP A 26 -19.75 -29.68 24.32
N SER A 27 -20.12 -28.91 25.34
CA SER A 27 -19.95 -27.48 25.57
C SER A 27 -18.70 -26.79 24.97
N THR A 28 -18.89 -25.93 23.96
CA THR A 28 -18.18 -24.65 23.77
C THR A 28 -19.00 -23.78 22.81
N GLU A 29 -19.39 -22.57 23.23
CA GLU A 29 -19.99 -21.57 22.34
C GLU A 29 -18.95 -21.11 21.30
N GLY A 30 -18.91 -21.77 20.15
CA GLY A 30 -18.02 -21.43 19.04
C GLY A 30 -18.75 -20.62 17.98
N PHE A 31 -18.33 -19.38 17.76
CA PHE A 31 -18.75 -18.59 16.61
C PHE A 31 -18.08 -19.14 15.35
N CYS A 32 -18.85 -19.51 14.33
CA CYS A 32 -18.32 -19.92 13.03
C CYS A 32 -18.45 -18.76 12.04
N PHE A 33 -17.30 -18.25 11.57
CA PHE A 33 -17.24 -17.18 10.57
C PHE A 33 -17.14 -17.82 9.18
N PHE A 34 -18.17 -17.66 8.35
CA PHE A 34 -18.14 -18.05 6.94
C PHE A 34 -18.31 -16.81 6.06
N CYS A 35 -17.41 -16.64 5.09
CA CYS A 35 -17.57 -15.67 4.02
C CYS A 35 -18.39 -16.30 2.89
N SER A 36 -19.47 -15.65 2.47
CA SER A 36 -20.32 -16.07 1.34
C SER A 36 -20.25 -15.03 0.23
N VAL A 37 -20.19 -15.51 -1.01
CA VAL A 37 -20.04 -14.70 -2.23
C VAL A 37 -21.04 -15.21 -3.27
N GLU A 38 -21.94 -14.34 -3.73
CA GLU A 38 -22.89 -14.61 -4.81
C GLU A 38 -22.65 -13.68 -6.02
N ILE A 39 -22.34 -14.24 -7.19
CA ILE A 39 -22.15 -13.46 -8.40
C ILE A 39 -23.53 -13.14 -9.00
N GLY A 40 -23.95 -11.87 -8.92
CA GLY A 40 -25.28 -11.42 -9.35
C GLY A 40 -25.52 -11.38 -10.86
N GLU A 41 -24.50 -11.61 -11.68
CA GLU A 41 -24.59 -11.62 -13.15
C GLU A 41 -23.76 -12.76 -13.76
N SER A 42 -24.06 -13.14 -15.00
CA SER A 42 -23.30 -14.19 -15.67
C SER A 42 -21.92 -13.69 -16.10
N VAL A 43 -20.86 -14.37 -15.67
CA VAL A 43 -19.46 -14.10 -16.04
C VAL A 43 -18.90 -15.10 -17.05
N ARG A 44 -19.75 -15.91 -17.68
CA ARG A 44 -19.32 -16.97 -18.59
C ARG A 44 -18.64 -16.40 -19.82
N GLY A 45 -17.41 -16.82 -20.09
CA GLY A 45 -16.62 -16.38 -21.24
C GLY A 45 -16.03 -14.96 -21.09
N GLU A 46 -16.28 -14.30 -19.97
CA GLU A 46 -15.85 -12.91 -19.73
C GLU A 46 -14.42 -12.85 -19.16
N ASP A 47 -13.76 -11.70 -19.37
CA ASP A 47 -12.50 -11.34 -18.72
C ASP A 47 -12.80 -10.56 -17.43
N VAL A 48 -12.61 -11.23 -16.29
CA VAL A 48 -13.06 -10.75 -14.98
C VAL A 48 -11.90 -10.16 -14.19
N TYR A 49 -12.13 -8.97 -13.63
CA TYR A 49 -11.19 -8.30 -12.72
C TYR A 49 -11.81 -8.21 -11.33
N ILE A 50 -11.14 -8.80 -10.34
CA ILE A 50 -11.54 -8.71 -8.93
C ILE A 50 -10.59 -7.75 -8.24
N ILE A 51 -11.12 -6.64 -7.74
CA ILE A 51 -10.35 -5.63 -7.00
C ILE A 51 -10.55 -5.87 -5.52
N GLN A 52 -9.48 -6.24 -4.81
CA GLN A 52 -9.52 -6.38 -3.36
C GLN A 52 -8.25 -5.81 -2.73
N SER A 53 -8.43 -4.95 -1.73
CA SER A 53 -7.34 -4.48 -0.90
C SER A 53 -7.23 -5.36 0.36
N GLY A 54 -6.02 -5.75 0.75
CA GLY A 54 -5.77 -6.49 1.99
C GLY A 54 -5.85 -5.63 3.27
N CYS A 55 -6.88 -4.80 3.42
CA CYS A 55 -6.98 -3.82 4.51
C CYS A 55 -8.01 -4.17 5.59
N GLY A 56 -7.68 -3.92 6.87
CA GLY A 56 -8.52 -4.30 8.00
C GLY A 56 -8.22 -5.73 8.43
N GLU A 57 -9.24 -6.59 8.46
CA GLU A 57 -9.09 -8.03 8.74
C GLU A 57 -8.46 -8.72 7.52
N ILE A 58 -7.13 -8.80 7.50
CA ILE A 58 -6.35 -9.29 6.35
C ILE A 58 -6.74 -10.72 5.93
N ASN A 59 -7.05 -11.59 6.90
CA ASN A 59 -7.45 -12.97 6.65
C ASN A 59 -8.79 -13.03 5.90
N ASP A 60 -9.77 -12.25 6.36
CA ASP A 60 -11.12 -12.26 5.82
C ASP A 60 -11.13 -11.72 4.38
N ASN A 61 -10.42 -10.62 4.12
CA ASN A 61 -10.30 -10.07 2.78
C ASN A 61 -9.58 -11.03 1.81
N LEU A 62 -8.57 -11.76 2.30
CA LEU A 62 -7.87 -12.76 1.51
C LEU A 62 -8.80 -13.94 1.20
N MET A 63 -9.54 -14.44 2.19
CA MET A 63 -10.51 -15.52 1.99
C MET A 63 -11.62 -15.10 1.04
N GLU A 64 -12.16 -13.89 1.18
CA GLU A 64 -13.14 -13.33 0.26
C GLU A 64 -12.60 -13.29 -1.18
N LEU A 65 -11.38 -12.79 -1.39
CA LEU A 65 -10.73 -12.76 -2.70
C LEU A 65 -10.60 -14.17 -3.29
N LEU A 66 -10.10 -15.13 -2.51
CA LEU A 66 -9.93 -16.51 -2.97
C LEU A 66 -11.26 -17.16 -3.34
N ILE A 67 -12.31 -16.92 -2.54
CA ILE A 67 -13.66 -17.42 -2.81
C ILE A 67 -14.22 -16.79 -4.10
N MET A 68 -14.05 -15.48 -4.30
CA MET A 68 -14.49 -14.79 -5.52
C MET A 68 -13.77 -15.31 -6.77
N ILE A 69 -12.46 -15.52 -6.69
CA ILE A 69 -11.67 -16.11 -7.79
C ILE A 69 -12.22 -17.50 -8.12
N ASN A 70 -12.43 -18.34 -7.10
CA ASN A 70 -12.96 -19.68 -7.28
C ASN A 70 -14.37 -19.67 -7.89
N ALA A 71 -15.26 -18.82 -7.39
CA ALA A 71 -16.62 -18.67 -7.91
C ALA A 71 -16.62 -18.25 -9.39
N CYS A 72 -15.79 -17.29 -9.78
CA CYS A 72 -15.67 -16.86 -11.18
C CYS A 72 -15.14 -17.97 -12.09
N LYS A 73 -14.17 -18.77 -11.59
CA LYS A 73 -13.67 -19.94 -12.32
C LYS A 73 -14.74 -21.01 -12.52
N PHE A 74 -15.52 -21.33 -11.48
CA PHE A 74 -16.65 -22.27 -11.59
C PHE A 74 -17.78 -21.74 -12.50
N ALA A 75 -18.00 -20.43 -12.51
CA ALA A 75 -18.94 -19.76 -13.41
C ALA A 75 -18.45 -19.65 -14.87
N SER A 76 -17.35 -20.33 -15.23
CA SER A 76 -16.79 -20.39 -16.59
C SER A 76 -16.26 -19.04 -17.12
N ALA A 77 -15.71 -18.19 -16.26
CA ALA A 77 -14.97 -17.00 -16.71
C ALA A 77 -13.78 -17.40 -17.60
N SER A 78 -13.55 -16.65 -18.67
CA SER A 78 -12.45 -16.88 -19.61
C SER A 78 -11.10 -16.64 -18.94
N ARG A 79 -10.98 -15.50 -18.26
CA ARG A 79 -9.80 -15.10 -17.48
C ARG A 79 -10.26 -14.43 -16.19
N VAL A 80 -9.49 -14.61 -15.12
CA VAL A 80 -9.73 -13.99 -13.82
C VAL A 80 -8.42 -13.34 -13.40
N THR A 81 -8.43 -12.03 -13.24
CA THR A 81 -7.28 -11.21 -12.84
C THR A 81 -7.56 -10.62 -11.47
N ALA A 82 -6.71 -10.92 -10.49
CA ALA A 82 -6.77 -10.31 -9.17
C ALA A 82 -6.00 -8.99 -9.17
N VAL A 83 -6.69 -7.88 -8.91
CA VAL A 83 -6.10 -6.56 -8.75
C VAL A 83 -5.98 -6.30 -7.26
N ILE A 84 -4.75 -6.35 -6.75
CA ILE A 84 -4.45 -6.30 -5.32
C ILE A 84 -3.56 -5.07 -5.05
N PRO A 85 -4.13 -3.89 -4.75
CA PRO A 85 -3.36 -2.66 -4.59
C PRO A 85 -2.33 -2.73 -3.45
N CYS A 86 -2.64 -3.45 -2.38
CA CYS A 86 -1.71 -3.74 -1.28
C CYS A 86 -1.67 -5.25 -1.04
N PHE A 87 -0.55 -5.88 -1.40
CA PHE A 87 -0.41 -7.34 -1.37
C PHE A 87 -0.35 -7.90 0.07
N PRO A 88 -1.27 -8.80 0.48
CA PRO A 88 -1.28 -9.38 1.81
C PRO A 88 0.03 -10.12 2.14
N TYR A 89 0.48 -10.05 3.39
CA TYR A 89 1.68 -10.75 3.88
C TYR A 89 3.00 -10.43 3.15
N ALA A 90 3.06 -9.36 2.35
CA ALA A 90 4.25 -9.01 1.57
C ALA A 90 5.53 -8.87 2.42
N ARG A 91 5.43 -8.46 3.69
CA ARG A 91 6.56 -8.33 4.64
C ARG A 91 7.10 -9.66 5.19
N GLN A 92 6.47 -10.80 4.87
CA GLN A 92 6.89 -12.12 5.35
C GLN A 92 7.72 -12.89 4.31
N ASP A 93 8.23 -12.18 3.30
CA ASP A 93 9.11 -12.74 2.30
C ASP A 93 10.50 -13.06 2.91
N LYS A 94 10.94 -14.31 2.76
CA LYS A 94 12.27 -14.78 3.18
C LYS A 94 13.05 -15.46 2.06
N LYS A 95 12.54 -15.45 0.83
CA LYS A 95 13.12 -16.17 -0.30
C LYS A 95 13.07 -15.32 -1.58
N ASP A 96 14.24 -15.16 -2.20
CA ASP A 96 14.49 -14.37 -3.41
C ASP A 96 13.91 -14.98 -4.72
N LYS A 97 12.90 -15.85 -4.64
CA LYS A 97 12.31 -16.52 -5.82
C LYS A 97 10.91 -15.99 -6.10
N GLY A 98 10.56 -15.86 -7.38
CA GLY A 98 9.19 -15.55 -7.80
C GLY A 98 8.20 -16.56 -7.23
N PHE A 99 7.21 -16.08 -6.49
CA PHE A 99 6.21 -16.90 -5.80
C PHE A 99 5.11 -17.44 -6.74
N PHE A 100 5.01 -16.88 -7.94
CA PHE A 100 3.91 -17.11 -8.87
C PHE A 100 4.43 -17.61 -10.21
N ASP A 101 3.79 -18.66 -10.72
CA ASP A 101 3.97 -19.15 -12.10
C ASP A 101 3.04 -18.42 -13.09
N ILE A 102 2.11 -17.63 -12.58
CA ILE A 102 1.22 -16.75 -13.38
C ILE A 102 1.89 -15.39 -13.63
N PRO A 103 1.53 -14.69 -14.73
CA PRO A 103 2.01 -13.33 -14.96
C PRO A 103 1.62 -12.39 -13.81
N VAL A 104 2.57 -11.57 -13.35
CA VAL A 104 2.36 -10.56 -12.31
C VAL A 104 2.87 -9.21 -12.82
N ASP A 105 1.97 -8.24 -12.92
CA ASP A 105 2.32 -6.85 -13.23
C ASP A 105 2.44 -6.06 -11.92
N ASN A 106 3.67 -5.80 -11.48
CA ASN A 106 3.94 -4.97 -10.31
C ASN A 106 3.99 -3.49 -10.69
N LEU A 107 2.92 -2.75 -10.40
CA LEU A 107 2.80 -1.32 -10.69
C LEU A 107 3.57 -0.47 -9.66
N TYR A 108 3.98 0.73 -10.05
CA TYR A 108 4.72 1.65 -9.19
C TYR A 108 3.93 2.94 -8.96
N ALA A 109 3.86 3.39 -7.71
CA ALA A 109 3.36 4.72 -7.38
C ALA A 109 4.40 5.83 -7.61
N GLU A 110 5.64 5.46 -7.96
CA GLU A 110 6.76 6.39 -8.13
C GLU A 110 6.45 7.58 -9.07
N PRO A 111 5.84 7.39 -10.25
CA PRO A 111 5.49 8.51 -11.12
C PRO A 111 4.52 9.51 -10.45
N ALA A 112 3.54 9.01 -9.70
CA ALA A 112 2.56 9.85 -8.99
C ALA A 112 3.18 10.55 -7.78
N VAL A 113 4.12 9.89 -7.08
CA VAL A 113 4.91 10.50 -6.01
C VAL A 113 5.77 11.65 -6.54
N LEU A 114 6.46 11.44 -7.67
CA LEU A 114 7.28 12.48 -8.30
C LEU A 114 6.45 13.69 -8.71
N GLN A 115 5.26 13.45 -9.28
CA GLN A 115 4.32 14.52 -9.63
C GLN A 115 3.86 15.27 -8.37
N TRP A 116 3.44 14.55 -7.33
CA TRP A 116 2.98 15.15 -6.08
C TRP A 116 4.05 16.03 -5.44
N VAL A 117 5.30 15.56 -5.38
CA VAL A 117 6.44 16.32 -4.85
C VAL A 117 6.64 17.64 -5.60
N LYS A 118 6.63 17.60 -6.94
CA LYS A 118 6.83 18.79 -7.78
C LYS A 118 5.70 19.81 -7.65
N GLU A 119 4.47 19.36 -7.39
CA GLU A 119 3.29 20.21 -7.30
C GLU A 119 3.06 20.78 -5.89
N ASN A 120 3.46 20.07 -4.83
CA ASN A 120 3.07 20.40 -3.45
C ASN A 120 4.23 20.89 -2.57
N ILE A 121 5.49 20.62 -2.94
CA ILE A 121 6.66 21.05 -2.17
C ILE A 121 7.35 22.19 -2.93
N ILE A 122 7.22 23.42 -2.43
CA ILE A 122 7.74 24.63 -3.07
C ILE A 122 9.25 24.52 -3.38
N ASP A 123 10.03 24.06 -2.40
CA ASP A 123 11.50 23.99 -2.48
C ASP A 123 11.98 22.56 -2.81
N TRP A 124 11.21 21.82 -3.63
CA TRP A 124 11.52 20.42 -3.93
C TRP A 124 12.89 20.23 -4.60
N LYS A 125 13.41 21.24 -5.30
CA LYS A 125 14.72 21.17 -5.97
C LYS A 125 15.89 21.10 -4.98
N ASP A 126 15.72 21.65 -3.79
CA ASP A 126 16.73 21.65 -2.73
C ASP A 126 16.41 20.60 -1.64
N CYS A 127 15.40 19.76 -1.87
CA CYS A 127 15.06 18.69 -0.93
C CYS A 127 16.09 17.55 -0.94
N ILE A 128 15.98 16.67 0.06
CA ILE A 128 16.73 15.42 0.15
C ILE A 128 15.76 14.26 0.38
N ILE A 129 15.91 13.20 -0.42
CA ILE A 129 15.07 12.00 -0.29
C ILE A 129 15.70 11.06 0.74
N VAL A 130 14.95 10.67 1.77
CA VAL A 130 15.48 9.93 2.91
C VAL A 130 14.84 8.55 3.00
N SER A 131 15.65 7.50 3.16
CA SER A 131 15.13 6.19 3.50
C SER A 131 15.11 5.98 5.02
N PRO A 132 13.99 5.51 5.61
CA PRO A 132 13.91 5.24 7.04
C PRO A 132 14.72 4.02 7.49
N ASP A 133 15.13 3.16 6.55
CA ASP A 133 15.98 2.00 6.79
C ASP A 133 16.92 1.71 5.60
N ALA A 134 17.79 0.71 5.74
CA ALA A 134 18.72 0.34 4.67
C ALA A 134 18.07 -0.43 3.51
N GLY A 135 16.90 -1.05 3.74
CA GLY A 135 16.18 -1.83 2.73
C GLY A 135 15.54 -0.95 1.66
N GLY A 136 15.11 0.26 2.03
CA GLY A 136 14.55 1.25 1.11
C GLY A 136 15.57 2.02 0.26
N ALA A 137 16.88 1.71 0.34
CA ALA A 137 17.92 2.47 -0.36
C ALA A 137 17.70 2.58 -1.88
N LYS A 138 17.40 1.45 -2.56
CA LYS A 138 17.14 1.45 -4.01
C LYS A 138 15.95 2.32 -4.41
N ARG A 139 14.93 2.39 -3.54
CA ARG A 139 13.71 3.16 -3.77
C ARG A 139 14.00 4.66 -3.72
N VAL A 140 14.73 5.09 -2.70
CA VAL A 140 15.07 6.52 -2.53
C VAL A 140 16.05 7.00 -3.57
N THR A 141 17.02 6.17 -3.99
CA THR A 141 17.94 6.54 -5.08
C THR A 141 17.20 6.71 -6.40
N SER A 142 16.26 5.82 -6.74
CA SER A 142 15.44 5.95 -7.96
C SER A 142 14.69 7.28 -8.01
N ILE A 143 14.05 7.66 -6.90
CA ILE A 143 13.31 8.92 -6.80
C ILE A 143 14.25 10.12 -6.84
N ALA A 144 15.37 10.06 -6.11
CA ALA A 144 16.36 11.13 -6.05
C ALA A 144 16.97 11.40 -7.43
N ASP A 145 17.34 10.35 -8.17
CA ASP A 145 17.89 10.45 -9.53
C ASP A 145 16.87 11.09 -10.49
N ARG A 146 15.59 10.72 -10.42
CA ARG A 146 14.53 11.27 -11.28
C ARG A 146 14.14 12.72 -10.93
N LEU A 147 14.35 13.13 -9.68
CA LEU A 147 14.22 14.53 -9.25
C LEU A 147 15.51 15.33 -9.44
N ASN A 148 16.64 14.66 -9.72
CA ASN A 148 17.98 15.26 -9.72
C ASN A 148 18.30 15.97 -8.40
N VAL A 149 18.06 15.27 -7.28
CA VAL A 149 18.36 15.73 -5.91
C VAL A 149 19.21 14.68 -5.18
N GLU A 150 19.70 15.03 -4.01
CA GLU A 150 20.49 14.10 -3.19
C GLU A 150 19.58 13.17 -2.36
N PHE A 151 20.17 12.10 -1.81
CA PHE A 151 19.50 11.20 -0.89
C PHE A 151 20.28 10.98 0.40
N ALA A 152 19.57 10.59 1.46
CA ALA A 152 20.14 10.17 2.73
C ALA A 152 19.51 8.84 3.18
N LEU A 153 20.21 8.15 4.10
CA LEU A 153 19.78 6.88 4.65
C LEU A 153 19.83 6.94 6.17
N ILE A 154 18.78 6.41 6.82
CA ILE A 154 18.78 6.17 8.25
C ILE A 154 19.02 4.68 8.46
N HIS A 155 20.10 4.36 9.17
CA HIS A 155 20.40 2.99 9.58
C HIS A 155 20.14 2.83 11.08
N LYS A 156 19.33 1.83 11.43
CA LYS A 156 19.05 1.49 12.83
C LYS A 156 20.04 0.41 13.28
N GLU A 157 21.01 0.81 14.10
CA GLU A 157 21.89 -0.14 14.78
C GLU A 157 21.14 -0.77 15.94
N ARG A 158 20.89 -2.09 15.85
CA ARG A 158 20.29 -2.86 16.94
C ARG A 158 21.37 -3.21 17.95
N LYS A 159 21.21 -2.77 19.20
CA LYS A 159 22.08 -3.19 20.30
C LYS A 159 21.44 -4.34 21.10
N LYS A 160 22.25 -4.98 21.96
CA LYS A 160 21.83 -6.10 22.83
C LYS A 160 20.68 -5.67 23.76
N ALA A 161 19.97 -6.67 24.31
CA ALA A 161 18.87 -6.46 25.25
C ALA A 161 19.22 -5.44 26.35
N ASN A 162 18.33 -4.45 26.55
CA ASN A 162 18.35 -3.33 27.50
C ASN A 162 18.99 -1.99 27.05
N GLU A 163 19.47 -1.85 25.81
CA GLU A 163 19.83 -0.53 25.25
C GLU A 163 18.83 -0.06 24.20
N VAL A 164 18.54 1.25 24.17
CA VAL A 164 17.71 1.86 23.13
C VAL A 164 18.49 1.84 21.81
N ASP A 165 17.87 1.32 20.75
CA ASP A 165 18.47 1.25 19.41
C ASP A 165 18.92 2.63 18.92
N ARG A 166 20.11 2.69 18.31
CA ARG A 166 20.69 3.96 17.81
C ARG A 166 20.37 4.14 16.32
N MET A 167 19.81 5.29 15.96
CA MET A 167 19.64 5.68 14.55
C MET A 167 20.84 6.51 14.08
N VAL A 168 21.52 6.01 13.05
CA VAL A 168 22.62 6.68 12.36
C VAL A 168 22.09 7.25 11.06
N LEU A 169 22.30 8.56 10.84
CA LEU A 169 21.96 9.23 9.60
C LEU A 169 23.21 9.32 8.72
N VAL A 170 23.10 8.89 7.47
CA VAL A 170 24.14 9.01 6.43
C VAL A 170 23.61 9.93 5.34
N GLY A 171 24.27 11.07 5.13
CA GLY A 171 23.84 12.13 4.21
C GLY A 171 23.65 13.47 4.94
N ASP A 172 23.74 14.58 4.20
CA ASP A 172 23.58 15.93 4.76
C ASP A 172 22.16 16.46 4.54
N VAL A 173 21.42 16.58 5.64
CA VAL A 173 20.02 17.01 5.65
C VAL A 173 19.84 18.42 6.22
N LYS A 174 20.94 19.09 6.57
CA LYS A 174 20.92 20.37 7.27
C LYS A 174 20.40 21.47 6.34
N ASP A 175 19.52 22.33 6.87
CA ASP A 175 18.92 23.47 6.17
C ASP A 175 18.13 23.07 4.90
N ARG A 176 17.74 21.79 4.79
CA ARG A 176 17.01 21.23 3.64
C ARG A 176 15.67 20.63 4.04
N VAL A 177 14.77 20.56 3.07
CA VAL A 177 13.50 19.80 3.20
C VAL A 177 13.82 18.31 3.09
N ALA A 178 13.50 17.53 4.11
CA ALA A 178 13.69 16.08 4.08
C ALA A 178 12.38 15.37 3.74
N ILE A 179 12.43 14.45 2.78
CA ILE A 179 11.27 13.66 2.36
C ILE A 179 11.56 12.20 2.66
N LEU A 180 10.99 11.67 3.74
CA LEU A 180 11.03 10.25 4.05
C LEU A 180 10.19 9.49 3.03
N VAL A 181 10.76 8.47 2.38
CA VAL A 181 10.03 7.62 1.45
C VAL A 181 10.13 6.16 1.88
N ASP A 182 8.98 5.53 2.06
CA ASP A 182 8.87 4.09 2.30
C ASP A 182 7.77 3.45 1.44
N ASP A 183 7.75 2.13 1.32
CA ASP A 183 6.64 1.44 0.65
C ASP A 183 5.41 1.41 1.53
N MET A 184 5.56 1.17 2.84
CA MET A 184 4.43 1.02 3.73
C MET A 184 4.76 1.42 5.16
N ALA A 185 3.81 2.07 5.84
CA ALA A 185 3.90 2.30 7.27
C ALA A 185 2.70 1.71 8.01
N ASP A 186 3.00 1.01 9.10
CA ASP A 186 2.03 0.36 9.94
C ASP A 186 1.82 1.16 11.24
N THR A 187 2.51 0.81 12.33
CA THR A 187 2.41 1.55 13.60
C THR A 187 3.12 2.92 13.60
N CYS A 188 3.77 3.29 12.48
CA CYS A 188 4.52 4.52 12.27
C CYS A 188 5.69 4.81 13.22
N GLY A 189 6.09 3.88 14.09
CA GLY A 189 7.20 4.11 15.03
C GLY A 189 8.52 4.47 14.35
N THR A 190 8.91 3.69 13.32
CA THR A 190 10.14 3.93 12.57
C THR A 190 10.17 5.30 11.90
N ILE A 191 9.11 5.67 11.17
CA ILE A 191 9.07 6.95 10.45
C ILE A 191 9.00 8.16 11.40
N CYS A 192 8.33 8.04 12.55
CA CYS A 192 8.29 9.12 13.55
C CYS A 192 9.68 9.35 14.16
N HIS A 193 10.38 8.29 14.57
CA HIS A 193 11.74 8.42 15.08
C HIS A 193 12.72 8.92 14.01
N ALA A 194 12.53 8.51 12.75
CA ALA A 194 13.29 9.04 11.63
C ALA A 194 13.05 10.56 11.46
N ALA A 195 11.81 11.02 11.60
CA ALA A 195 11.48 12.44 11.55
C ALA A 195 12.16 13.23 12.68
N ASP A 196 12.11 12.74 13.91
CA ASP A 196 12.79 13.36 15.06
C ASP A 196 14.30 13.47 14.81
N LYS A 197 14.90 12.44 14.20
CA LYS A 197 16.32 12.42 13.87
C LYS A 197 16.69 13.44 12.79
N LEU A 198 15.85 13.60 11.77
CA LEU A 198 16.03 14.59 10.70
C LEU A 198 15.92 16.03 11.23
N ILE A 199 14.90 16.30 12.05
CA ILE A 199 14.74 17.60 12.72
C ILE A 199 15.95 17.91 13.60
N SER A 200 16.40 16.94 14.40
CA SER A 200 17.59 17.10 15.26
C SER A 200 18.89 17.31 14.47
N ALA A 201 18.94 16.86 13.21
CA ALA A 201 20.05 17.06 12.29
C ALA A 201 19.97 18.38 11.51
N GLY A 202 18.89 19.16 11.68
CA GLY A 202 18.74 20.49 11.10
C GLY A 202 17.88 20.56 9.85
N SER A 203 17.05 19.56 9.54
CA SER A 203 16.09 19.65 8.43
C SER A 203 15.03 20.74 8.70
N THR A 204 14.69 21.52 7.67
CA THR A 204 13.76 22.66 7.79
C THR A 204 12.31 22.21 7.90
N ARG A 205 11.93 21.21 7.11
CA ARG A 205 10.62 20.54 7.11
C ARG A 205 10.81 19.06 6.83
N VAL A 206 9.95 18.23 7.41
CA VAL A 206 9.96 16.79 7.17
C VAL A 206 8.62 16.35 6.60
N TYR A 207 8.66 15.72 5.43
CA TYR A 207 7.53 15.03 4.83
C TYR A 207 7.74 13.52 4.95
N ALA A 208 6.65 12.75 4.95
CA ALA A 208 6.69 11.32 4.74
C ALA A 208 5.80 10.96 3.56
N ILE A 209 6.29 10.14 2.63
CA ILE A 209 5.53 9.61 1.50
C ILE A 209 5.59 8.09 1.56
N LEU A 210 4.42 7.46 1.59
CA LEU A 210 4.28 6.01 1.73
C LEU A 210 3.34 5.50 0.65
N THR A 211 3.69 4.39 -0.02
CA THR A 211 2.73 3.79 -0.95
C THR A 211 1.51 3.27 -0.18
N HIS A 212 1.70 2.43 0.84
CA HIS A 212 0.62 1.79 1.59
C HIS A 212 0.55 2.32 3.03
N GLY A 213 -0.47 3.16 3.32
CA GLY A 213 -0.75 3.67 4.66
C GLY A 213 -1.61 2.71 5.48
N ILE A 214 -1.01 1.68 6.08
CA ILE A 214 -1.72 0.71 6.93
C ILE A 214 -2.24 1.39 8.20
N PHE A 215 -1.38 2.18 8.85
CA PHE A 215 -1.73 3.05 10.00
C PHE A 215 -2.55 2.35 11.10
N SER A 216 -2.09 1.19 11.57
CA SER A 216 -2.73 0.47 12.67
C SER A 216 -2.30 0.97 14.06
N GLY A 217 -3.10 0.65 15.08
CA GLY A 217 -2.80 0.92 16.48
C GLY A 217 -2.48 2.40 16.75
N PRO A 218 -1.31 2.73 17.32
CA PRO A 218 -0.95 4.11 17.71
C PRO A 218 -0.50 5.00 16.54
N ALA A 219 -0.64 4.56 15.28
CA ALA A 219 -0.11 5.29 14.13
C ALA A 219 -0.61 6.73 14.04
N ILE A 220 -1.93 6.93 14.13
CA ILE A 220 -2.56 8.24 13.99
C ILE A 220 -2.12 9.22 15.08
N SER A 221 -2.07 8.77 16.33
CA SER A 221 -1.58 9.61 17.44
C SER A 221 -0.11 9.97 17.27
N ARG A 222 0.73 9.00 16.85
CA ARG A 222 2.15 9.24 16.55
C ARG A 222 2.37 10.23 15.42
N ILE A 223 1.62 10.12 14.31
CA ILE A 223 1.71 11.07 13.20
C ILE A 223 1.31 12.48 13.64
N ASN A 224 0.23 12.60 14.42
CA ASN A 224 -0.23 13.90 14.93
C ASN A 224 0.85 14.56 15.81
N SER A 225 1.49 13.81 16.70
CA SER A 225 2.53 14.32 17.60
C SER A 225 3.90 14.54 16.93
N ALA A 226 4.22 13.82 15.85
CA ALA A 226 5.50 13.94 15.16
C ALA A 226 5.62 15.24 14.36
N GLY A 227 6.84 15.72 14.16
CA GLY A 227 7.17 16.95 13.43
C GLY A 227 7.02 16.87 11.91
N PHE A 228 6.02 16.14 11.40
CA PHE A 228 5.71 16.10 9.98
C PHE A 228 4.93 17.34 9.53
N GLU A 229 5.34 17.88 8.38
CA GLU A 229 4.58 18.87 7.62
C GLU A 229 3.36 18.20 6.97
N ALA A 230 3.59 17.07 6.29
CA ALA A 230 2.54 16.20 5.80
C ALA A 230 2.99 14.74 5.73
N VAL A 231 2.02 13.82 5.86
CA VAL A 231 2.18 12.38 5.61
C VAL A 231 1.32 12.01 4.41
N VAL A 232 1.96 11.75 3.29
CA VAL A 232 1.31 11.47 2.01
C VAL A 232 1.23 9.97 1.81
N VAL A 233 0.05 9.47 1.47
CA VAL A 233 -0.16 8.05 1.18
C VAL A 233 -0.97 7.86 -0.09
N THR A 234 -0.92 6.69 -0.71
CA THR A 234 -1.89 6.38 -1.78
C THR A 234 -3.20 5.84 -1.19
N ASN A 235 -4.26 5.83 -1.99
CA ASN A 235 -5.53 5.15 -1.68
C ASN A 235 -5.49 3.63 -1.96
N THR A 236 -4.32 3.00 -2.02
CA THR A 236 -4.21 1.52 -2.06
C THR A 236 -4.89 0.86 -0.85
N ILE A 237 -4.97 1.56 0.27
CA ILE A 237 -5.76 1.24 1.46
C ILE A 237 -6.67 2.45 1.74
N PRO A 238 -7.95 2.27 2.11
CA PRO A 238 -8.85 3.37 2.47
C PRO A 238 -8.28 4.25 3.60
N GLN A 239 -8.41 5.58 3.45
CA GLN A 239 -7.85 6.58 4.37
C GLN A 239 -8.87 7.58 4.90
N GLU A 240 -10.11 7.53 4.41
CA GLU A 240 -11.16 8.53 4.66
C GLU A 240 -11.42 8.70 6.16
N GLU A 241 -11.54 7.59 6.90
CA GLU A 241 -11.70 7.62 8.35
C GLU A 241 -10.47 8.20 9.05
N LYS A 242 -9.27 7.80 8.63
CA LYS A 242 -8.01 8.23 9.26
C LYS A 242 -7.74 9.73 9.07
N MET A 243 -8.12 10.28 7.93
CA MET A 243 -8.01 11.71 7.63
C MET A 243 -8.89 12.58 8.53
N LYS A 244 -10.03 12.07 9.01
CA LYS A 244 -10.86 12.78 9.99
C LYS A 244 -10.10 13.03 11.30
N TYR A 245 -9.24 12.09 11.70
CA TYR A 245 -8.45 12.16 12.93
C TYR A 245 -7.04 12.76 12.75
N CYS A 246 -6.57 12.95 11.52
CA CYS A 246 -5.24 13.48 11.23
C CYS A 246 -5.23 14.35 9.98
N GLN A 247 -5.14 15.66 10.17
CA GLN A 247 -5.13 16.66 9.09
C GLN A 247 -3.81 16.68 8.28
N LYS A 248 -2.74 16.09 8.84
CA LYS A 248 -1.44 15.92 8.18
C LYS A 248 -1.48 14.86 7.07
N ILE A 249 -2.46 13.95 7.09
CA ILE A 249 -2.59 12.91 6.06
C ILE A 249 -3.10 13.54 4.75
N LYS A 250 -2.37 13.30 3.67
CA LYS A 250 -2.76 13.63 2.29
C LYS A 250 -2.81 12.35 1.46
N VAL A 251 -3.70 12.32 0.48
CA VAL A 251 -3.92 11.11 -0.34
C VAL A 251 -3.60 11.39 -1.80
N ILE A 252 -2.79 10.52 -2.40
CA ILE A 252 -2.57 10.41 -3.83
C ILE A 252 -3.55 9.36 -4.35
N ASP A 253 -4.40 9.73 -5.30
CA ASP A 253 -5.28 8.79 -5.96
C ASP A 253 -4.51 7.98 -7.00
N ILE A 254 -4.53 6.65 -6.88
CA ILE A 254 -3.94 5.70 -7.84
C ILE A 254 -5.00 4.93 -8.65
N SER A 255 -6.28 5.30 -8.53
CA SER A 255 -7.38 4.69 -9.26
C SER A 255 -7.16 4.74 -10.78
N MET A 256 -6.64 5.86 -11.29
CA MET A 256 -6.33 6.01 -12.72
C MET A 256 -5.22 5.08 -13.19
N ILE A 257 -4.20 4.85 -12.35
CA ILE A 257 -3.12 3.91 -12.64
C ILE A 257 -3.66 2.48 -12.72
N LEU A 258 -4.51 2.09 -11.76
CA LEU A 258 -5.16 0.77 -11.76
C LEU A 258 -6.12 0.59 -12.94
N ALA A 259 -6.93 1.60 -13.24
CA ALA A 259 -7.89 1.58 -14.34
C ALA A 259 -7.17 1.44 -15.69
N GLU A 260 -6.09 2.20 -15.89
CA GLU A 260 -5.29 2.13 -17.11
C GLU A 260 -4.54 0.79 -17.23
N ALA A 261 -4.07 0.22 -16.11
CA ALA A 261 -3.49 -1.12 -16.11
C ALA A 261 -4.51 -2.18 -16.52
N ILE A 262 -5.71 -2.16 -15.94
CA ILE A 262 -6.82 -3.06 -16.30
C ILE A 262 -7.16 -2.91 -17.79
N ARG A 263 -7.31 -1.67 -18.28
CA ARG A 263 -7.62 -1.39 -19.69
C ARG A 263 -6.56 -1.98 -20.63
N ARG A 264 -5.27 -1.80 -20.31
CA ARG A 264 -4.16 -2.32 -21.11
C ARG A 264 -4.09 -3.84 -21.09
N THR A 265 -4.24 -4.47 -19.92
CA THR A 265 -4.27 -5.93 -19.78
C THR A 265 -5.44 -6.56 -20.53
N HIS A 266 -6.59 -5.88 -20.56
CA HIS A 266 -7.75 -6.32 -21.32
C HIS A 266 -7.52 -6.26 -22.83
N ASN A 267 -6.93 -5.17 -23.32
CA ASN A 267 -6.68 -4.95 -24.74
C ASN A 267 -5.40 -5.60 -25.28
N GLY A 268 -4.59 -6.24 -24.42
CA GLY A 268 -3.28 -6.79 -24.79
C GLY A 268 -2.23 -5.72 -25.08
N GLU A 269 -2.39 -4.52 -24.52
CA GLU A 269 -1.44 -3.41 -24.62
C GLU A 269 -0.35 -3.52 -23.55
N SER A 270 0.80 -2.88 -23.78
CA SER A 270 1.90 -2.89 -22.81
C SER A 270 1.57 -2.05 -21.57
N VAL A 271 1.58 -2.69 -20.40
CA VAL A 271 1.44 -2.07 -19.07
C VAL A 271 2.70 -1.29 -18.66
N SER A 272 3.86 -1.60 -19.24
CA SER A 272 5.16 -1.01 -18.86
C SER A 272 5.24 0.51 -19.04
N TYR A 273 4.35 1.10 -19.86
CA TYR A 273 4.19 2.55 -19.97
C TYR A 273 3.93 3.21 -18.60
N LEU A 274 3.13 2.57 -17.74
CA LEU A 274 2.74 3.07 -16.42
C LEU A 274 3.88 3.07 -15.40
N PHE A 275 4.99 2.39 -15.67
CA PHE A 275 6.14 2.39 -14.75
C PHE A 275 6.89 3.72 -14.74
N SER A 276 6.74 4.52 -15.81
CA SER A 276 7.45 5.78 -15.98
C SER A 276 6.54 7.00 -16.09
N HIS A 277 5.27 6.82 -16.43
CA HIS A 277 4.32 7.91 -16.70
C HIS A 277 3.04 7.76 -15.87
N VAL A 278 2.54 8.89 -15.36
CA VAL A 278 1.19 8.96 -14.79
C VAL A 278 0.20 9.11 -15.96
N PRO A 279 -0.83 8.26 -16.06
CA PRO A 279 -1.89 8.43 -17.05
C PRO A 279 -2.63 9.75 -16.82
N LEU A 280 -2.91 10.48 -17.91
CA LEU A 280 -3.67 11.74 -17.92
C LEU A 280 -5.18 11.48 -17.83
#